data_AF-A0AA40LL07-F1
#
_entry.id   AF-A0AA40LL07-F1
#
_cell.length_a   1.000
_cell.length_b   1.000
_cell.length_c   1.000
_cell.angle_alpha   90.00
_cell.angle_beta   90.00
_cell.angle_gamma   90.00
#
_symmetry.space_group_name_H-M   'P 1'
#
loop_
_entity.id
_entity.type
_entity.pdbx_description
1 polymer ?
#
loop_
_entity_poly.entity_id
_entity_poly.type
_entity_poly.pdbx_seq_one_letter_code
_entity_poly.pdbx_strand_id
1 'polypeptide(L)'
;MGSGGTRGAQAHCPAPAVDGCIHRAAGPLLTDECRTLQNCETGKAKITGGYRLPAKYVIHTVGPIAHGEPSASQAAELRSCYLSSLDLLLEHRLRSAAFPCISTGVFGYPNEAAAEVVLAALREWLEQHKDKVDRLIICVFLEKDENIYLQRLPHYFPVGRFSMSSAFQPEAPAAHPDQDW
;
A
#
# COMPACT_ATOMS: atom_id res chain seq x y z
N MET A 1 -7.97 -9.96 -58.28
CA MET A 1 -6.76 -9.78 -57.45
C MET A 1 -7.22 -9.18 -56.13
N GLY A 2 -7.49 -10.01 -55.13
CA GLY A 2 -8.07 -9.60 -53.85
C GLY A 2 -6.99 -9.25 -52.84
N SER A 3 -7.04 -8.03 -52.32
CA SER A 3 -6.19 -7.50 -51.26
C SER A 3 -6.63 -8.03 -49.89
N GLY A 4 -5.89 -9.00 -49.35
CA GLY A 4 -6.04 -9.49 -47.97
C GLY A 4 -4.95 -8.91 -47.08
N GLY A 5 -5.13 -7.69 -46.60
CA GLY A 5 -4.27 -7.11 -45.55
C GLY A 5 -4.61 -7.73 -44.20
N THR A 6 -3.77 -8.64 -43.72
CA THR A 6 -3.84 -9.16 -42.36
C THR A 6 -3.47 -8.03 -41.39
N ARG A 7 -4.48 -7.46 -40.72
CA ARG A 7 -4.26 -6.62 -39.54
C ARG A 7 -3.54 -7.49 -38.51
N GLY A 8 -2.26 -7.20 -38.29
CA GLY A 8 -1.48 -7.79 -37.23
C GLY A 8 -2.25 -7.65 -35.92
N ALA A 9 -2.52 -8.78 -35.28
CA ALA A 9 -3.07 -8.83 -33.95
C ALA A 9 -2.22 -7.93 -33.07
N GLN A 10 -2.80 -6.82 -32.61
CA GLN A 10 -2.22 -6.05 -31.53
C GLN A 10 -2.16 -7.00 -30.34
N ALA A 11 -0.95 -7.45 -30.01
CA ALA A 11 -0.68 -8.12 -28.76
C ALA A 11 -1.21 -7.19 -27.66
N HIS A 12 -2.29 -7.62 -27.01
CA HIS A 12 -2.82 -6.98 -25.82
C HIS A 12 -1.72 -7.07 -24.76
N CYS A 13 -0.87 -6.03 -24.66
CA CYS A 13 0.06 -5.92 -23.55
C CYS A 13 -0.80 -5.82 -22.28
N PRO A 14 -0.74 -6.80 -21.36
CA PRO A 14 -1.35 -6.62 -20.05
C PRO A 14 -0.71 -5.37 -19.42
N ALA A 15 -1.50 -4.63 -18.64
CA ALA A 15 -1.05 -3.39 -18.00
C ALA A 15 0.36 -3.60 -17.38
N PRO A 16 1.32 -2.70 -17.64
CA PRO A 16 2.69 -2.91 -17.19
C PRO A 16 2.73 -3.08 -15.67
N ALA A 17 3.47 -4.09 -15.19
CA ALA A 17 3.70 -4.29 -13.77
C ALA A 17 4.25 -3.01 -13.11
N VAL A 18 3.90 -2.81 -11.83
CA VAL A 18 4.29 -1.61 -11.07
C VAL A 18 5.79 -1.34 -11.12
N ASP A 19 6.61 -2.39 -11.09
CA ASP A 19 8.07 -2.32 -11.23
C ASP A 19 8.49 -1.60 -12.53
N GLY A 20 7.95 -2.04 -13.67
CA GLY A 20 8.21 -1.39 -14.96
C GLY A 20 7.71 0.05 -15.01
N CYS A 21 6.60 0.38 -14.33
CA CYS A 21 6.12 1.75 -14.20
C CYS A 21 7.07 2.64 -13.40
N ILE A 22 7.56 2.14 -12.26
CA ILE A 22 8.51 2.83 -11.38
C ILE A 22 9.82 3.10 -12.14
N HIS A 23 10.39 2.09 -12.81
CA HIS A 23 11.62 2.24 -13.60
C HIS A 23 11.48 3.26 -14.73
N ARG A 24 10.38 3.21 -15.50
CA ARG A 24 10.14 4.18 -16.58
C ARG A 24 10.02 5.62 -16.05
N ALA A 25 9.36 5.81 -14.91
CA ALA A 25 9.15 7.12 -14.32
C ALA A 25 10.41 7.68 -13.65
N ALA A 26 11.17 6.87 -12.92
CA ALA A 26 12.41 7.27 -12.25
C ALA A 26 13.55 7.57 -13.24
N GLY A 27 13.56 6.91 -14.39
CA GLY A 27 14.60 7.03 -15.41
C GLY A 27 15.76 6.03 -15.23
N PRO A 28 16.72 6.03 -16.16
CA PRO A 28 17.76 4.98 -16.26
C PRO A 28 18.69 4.90 -15.05
N LEU A 29 18.90 6.02 -14.34
CA LEU A 29 19.77 6.06 -13.16
C LEU A 29 19.27 5.13 -12.03
N LEU A 30 17.95 4.91 -11.92
CA LEU A 30 17.41 3.91 -10.99
C LEU A 30 17.90 2.51 -11.33
N THR A 31 17.89 2.15 -12.61
CA THR A 31 18.40 0.86 -13.06
C THR A 31 19.90 0.72 -12.81
N ASP A 32 20.67 1.80 -12.99
CA ASP A 32 22.11 1.78 -12.73
C ASP A 32 22.43 1.57 -11.25
N GLU A 33 21.71 2.21 -10.33
CA GLU A 33 21.87 1.97 -8.89
C GLU A 33 21.43 0.56 -8.50
N CYS A 34 20.29 0.07 -9.02
CA CYS A 34 19.85 -1.31 -8.78
C CYS A 34 20.91 -2.35 -9.19
N ARG A 35 21.68 -2.10 -10.26
CA ARG A 35 22.79 -2.98 -10.68
C ARG A 35 23.90 -3.07 -9.63
N THR A 36 24.13 -2.00 -8.85
CA THR A 36 25.13 -2.00 -7.77
C THR A 36 24.66 -2.75 -6.53
N LEU A 37 23.33 -2.87 -6.33
CA LEU A 37 22.74 -3.45 -5.14
C LEU A 37 22.78 -4.98 -5.11
N GLN A 38 23.24 -5.68 -6.15
CA GLN A 38 23.18 -7.13 -6.28
C GLN A 38 21.73 -7.68 -6.16
N ASN A 39 21.55 -8.99 -6.04
CA ASN A 39 20.23 -9.63 -5.93
C ASN A 39 19.51 -9.28 -4.61
N CYS A 40 18.18 -9.37 -4.59
CA CYS A 40 17.38 -9.24 -3.36
C CYS A 40 16.64 -10.55 -3.11
N GLU A 41 16.78 -11.10 -1.91
CA GLU A 41 16.09 -12.34 -1.53
C GLU A 41 14.60 -12.09 -1.28
N THR A 42 13.79 -13.14 -1.42
CA THR A 42 12.36 -13.10 -1.09
C THR A 42 12.16 -12.67 0.36
N GLY A 43 11.22 -11.75 0.60
CA GLY A 43 10.95 -11.22 1.93
C GLY A 43 11.95 -10.17 2.41
N LYS A 44 13.02 -9.86 1.66
CA LYS A 44 13.99 -8.80 1.98
C LYS A 44 13.77 -7.57 1.12
N ALA A 45 14.32 -6.45 1.58
CA ALA A 45 14.22 -5.16 0.91
C ALA A 45 15.58 -4.46 0.76
N LYS A 46 15.68 -3.57 -0.24
CA LYS A 46 16.82 -2.67 -0.49
C LYS A 46 16.33 -1.29 -0.89
N ILE A 47 17.11 -0.25 -0.65
CA ILE A 47 16.71 1.14 -0.92
C ILE A 47 17.61 1.78 -1.97
N THR A 48 17.03 2.64 -2.79
CA THR A 48 17.68 3.44 -3.84
C THR A 48 17.16 4.88 -3.80
N GLY A 49 17.84 5.79 -4.49
CA GLY A 49 17.29 7.10 -4.80
C GLY A 49 16.01 7.02 -5.64
N GLY A 50 15.12 8.01 -5.50
CA GLY A 50 13.90 8.11 -6.30
C GLY A 50 14.09 8.75 -7.68
N TYR A 51 15.23 9.41 -7.92
CA TYR A 51 15.59 10.07 -9.17
C TYR A 51 14.52 11.05 -9.65
N ARG A 52 13.89 10.78 -10.80
CA ARG A 52 12.85 11.64 -11.39
C ARG A 52 11.48 11.48 -10.71
N LEU A 53 11.33 10.53 -9.79
CA LEU A 53 10.10 10.38 -9.04
C LEU A 53 9.92 11.54 -8.04
N PRO A 54 8.68 11.94 -7.74
CA PRO A 54 8.41 12.83 -6.61
C PRO A 54 8.82 12.22 -5.25
N ALA A 55 8.81 10.90 -5.14
CA ALA A 55 9.30 10.19 -3.97
C ALA A 55 10.82 10.30 -3.87
N LYS A 56 11.33 10.57 -2.66
CA LYS A 56 12.78 10.74 -2.43
C LYS A 56 13.57 9.44 -2.63
N TYR A 57 12.95 8.31 -2.32
CA TYR A 57 13.57 6.98 -2.35
C TYR A 57 12.59 5.96 -2.93
N VAL A 58 13.14 4.87 -3.47
CA VAL A 58 12.40 3.64 -3.77
C VAL A 58 12.96 2.52 -2.91
N ILE A 59 12.08 1.88 -2.14
CA ILE A 59 12.39 0.65 -1.41
C ILE A 59 11.89 -0.53 -2.25
N HIS A 60 12.83 -1.32 -2.73
CA HIS A 60 12.62 -2.52 -3.54
C HIS A 60 12.51 -3.72 -2.63
N THR A 61 11.48 -4.54 -2.81
CA THR A 61 11.31 -5.78 -2.04
C THR A 61 10.82 -6.89 -2.97
N VAL A 62 11.23 -8.13 -2.71
CA VAL A 62 10.83 -9.28 -3.54
C VAL A 62 9.78 -10.09 -2.79
N GLY A 63 8.54 -10.03 -3.29
CA GLY A 63 7.43 -10.81 -2.76
C GLY A 63 7.49 -12.29 -3.11
N PRO A 64 6.81 -13.16 -2.34
CA PRO A 64 6.69 -14.58 -2.67
C PRO A 64 5.87 -14.78 -3.94
N ILE A 65 6.19 -15.85 -4.68
CA ILE A 65 5.40 -16.35 -5.80
C ILE A 65 4.44 -17.41 -5.26
N ALA A 66 3.15 -17.24 -5.48
CA ALA A 66 2.10 -18.18 -5.09
C ALA A 66 1.38 -18.74 -6.32
N HIS A 67 1.07 -20.03 -6.27
CA HIS A 67 0.31 -20.74 -7.30
C HIS A 67 -0.95 -21.34 -6.66
N GLY A 68 -2.00 -20.53 -6.51
CA GLY A 68 -3.22 -20.92 -5.81
C GLY A 68 -3.20 -20.48 -4.35
N GLU A 69 -3.48 -21.41 -3.42
CA GLU A 69 -3.49 -21.10 -1.99
C GLU A 69 -2.05 -20.94 -1.45
N PRO A 70 -1.73 -19.81 -0.81
CA PRO A 70 -0.41 -19.56 -0.27
C PRO A 70 -0.15 -20.40 0.99
N SER A 71 1.06 -20.95 1.10
CA SER A 71 1.53 -21.64 2.29
C SER A 71 1.78 -20.67 3.46
N ALA A 72 1.92 -21.21 4.67
CA ALA A 72 2.32 -20.41 5.83
C ALA A 72 3.69 -19.72 5.65
N SER A 73 4.63 -20.35 4.94
CA SER A 73 5.93 -19.74 4.65
C SER A 73 5.79 -18.56 3.69
N GLN A 74 4.95 -18.68 2.67
CA GLN A 74 4.68 -17.58 1.73
C GLN A 74 3.94 -16.42 2.42
N ALA A 75 3.03 -16.69 3.36
CA ALA A 75 2.43 -15.64 4.17
C ALA A 75 3.48 -14.92 5.04
N ALA A 76 4.42 -15.65 5.63
CA ALA A 76 5.52 -15.08 6.40
C ALA A 76 6.49 -14.27 5.52
N GLU A 77 6.79 -14.72 4.30
CA GLU A 77 7.61 -13.99 3.32
C GLU A 77 6.94 -12.70 2.85
N LEU A 78 5.63 -12.73 2.58
CA LEU A 78 4.87 -11.53 2.24
C LEU A 78 4.91 -10.53 3.40
N ARG A 79 4.64 -10.99 4.64
CA ARG A 79 4.79 -10.16 5.85
C ARG A 79 6.19 -9.57 5.96
N SER A 80 7.23 -10.38 5.71
CA SER A 80 8.63 -9.96 5.76
C SER A 80 8.95 -8.85 4.75
N CYS A 81 8.31 -8.82 3.58
CA CYS A 81 8.48 -7.73 2.61
C CYS A 81 8.10 -6.37 3.21
N TYR A 82 6.94 -6.30 3.88
CA TYR A 82 6.46 -5.07 4.50
C TYR A 82 7.35 -4.67 5.67
N LEU A 83 7.71 -5.62 6.55
CA LEU A 83 8.55 -5.32 7.71
C LEU A 83 9.96 -4.89 7.31
N SER A 84 10.64 -5.62 6.40
CA SER A 84 11.97 -5.23 5.93
C SER A 84 11.96 -3.87 5.24
N SER A 85 10.88 -3.54 4.53
CA SER A 85 10.72 -2.22 3.92
C SER A 85 10.52 -1.12 4.97
N LEU A 86 9.78 -1.40 6.04
CA LEU A 86 9.57 -0.47 7.14
C LEU A 86 10.83 -0.29 8.00
N ASP A 87 11.66 -1.33 8.14
CA ASP A 87 12.96 -1.24 8.81
C ASP A 87 13.88 -0.26 8.08
N LEU A 88 13.97 -0.36 6.74
CA LEU A 88 14.72 0.61 5.93
C LEU A 88 14.14 2.02 6.02
N LEU A 89 12.82 2.16 6.11
CA LEU A 89 12.18 3.45 6.32
C LEU A 89 12.63 4.09 7.65
N LEU A 90 12.73 3.31 8.74
CA LEU A 90 13.23 3.80 10.03
C LEU A 90 14.73 4.12 9.99
N GLU A 91 15.54 3.23 9.41
CA GLU A 91 16.99 3.40 9.28
C GLU A 91 17.34 4.71 8.55
N HIS A 92 16.60 5.01 7.49
CA HIS A 92 16.75 6.22 6.69
C HIS A 92 15.96 7.43 7.23
N ARG A 93 15.34 7.31 8.41
CA ARG A 93 14.56 8.37 9.08
C ARG A 93 13.47 8.97 8.19
N LEU A 94 12.88 8.16 7.31
CA LEU A 94 11.77 8.55 6.46
C LEU A 94 10.47 8.44 7.26
N ARG A 95 9.54 9.37 7.02
CA ARG A 95 8.30 9.46 7.81
C ARG A 95 7.05 9.06 7.04
N SER A 96 7.18 8.77 5.75
CA SER A 96 6.04 8.37 4.92
C SER A 96 6.45 7.37 3.84
N ALA A 97 5.62 6.34 3.64
CA ALA A 97 5.77 5.37 2.56
C ALA A 97 4.42 5.02 1.94
N ALA A 98 4.46 4.59 0.68
CA ALA A 98 3.34 4.01 -0.02
C ALA A 98 3.69 2.59 -0.51
N PHE A 99 2.80 1.64 -0.26
CA PHE A 99 2.97 0.24 -0.64
C PHE A 99 1.97 -0.11 -1.75
N PRO A 100 2.41 -0.70 -2.88
CA PRO A 100 1.50 -1.35 -3.81
C PRO A 100 1.01 -2.69 -3.24
N CYS A 101 0.07 -3.35 -3.91
CA CYS A 101 -0.33 -4.71 -3.56
C CYS A 101 0.77 -5.73 -3.96
N ILE A 102 1.77 -5.90 -3.09
CA ILE A 102 2.90 -6.83 -3.33
C ILE A 102 2.38 -8.25 -3.54
N SER A 103 2.93 -8.94 -4.55
CA SER A 103 2.62 -10.30 -4.96
C SER A 103 1.24 -10.60 -5.57
N THR A 104 0.29 -9.66 -5.62
CA THR A 104 -1.08 -9.95 -6.10
C THR A 104 -1.29 -9.82 -7.61
N GLY A 105 -0.23 -9.47 -8.35
CA GLY A 105 -0.19 -9.44 -9.81
C GLY A 105 0.39 -10.72 -10.40
N VAL A 106 1.49 -10.60 -11.15
CA VAL A 106 2.16 -11.73 -11.82
C VAL A 106 2.59 -12.85 -10.86
N PHE A 107 2.86 -12.51 -9.59
CA PHE A 107 3.25 -13.48 -8.55
C PHE A 107 2.06 -14.25 -7.94
N GLY A 108 0.82 -13.95 -8.31
CA GLY A 108 -0.33 -14.83 -8.10
C GLY A 108 -0.87 -14.96 -6.68
N TYR A 109 -0.44 -14.14 -5.72
CA TYR A 109 -0.96 -14.20 -4.35
C TYR A 109 -2.43 -13.73 -4.30
N PRO A 110 -3.36 -14.50 -3.68
CA PRO A 110 -4.77 -14.10 -3.61
C PRO A 110 -4.98 -12.75 -2.91
N ASN A 111 -5.70 -11.83 -3.55
CA ASN A 111 -5.84 -10.45 -3.09
C ASN A 111 -6.38 -10.32 -1.66
N GLU A 112 -7.42 -11.09 -1.31
CA GLU A 112 -8.00 -11.07 0.05
C GLU A 112 -7.02 -11.58 1.10
N ALA A 113 -6.38 -12.73 0.86
CA ALA A 113 -5.38 -13.29 1.77
C ALA A 113 -4.17 -12.36 1.94
N ALA A 114 -3.75 -11.68 0.86
CA ALA A 114 -2.69 -10.68 0.94
C ALA A 114 -3.12 -9.50 1.82
N ALA A 115 -4.32 -8.94 1.61
CA ALA A 115 -4.79 -7.80 2.37
C ALA A 115 -4.83 -8.06 3.89
N GLU A 116 -5.24 -9.27 4.31
CA GLU A 116 -5.18 -9.69 5.72
C GLU A 116 -3.75 -9.65 6.28
N VAL A 117 -2.77 -10.22 5.55
CA VAL A 117 -1.35 -10.20 5.94
C VAL A 117 -0.83 -8.76 6.05
N VAL A 118 -1.16 -7.91 5.07
CA VAL A 118 -0.72 -6.51 5.03
C VAL A 118 -1.29 -5.72 6.20
N LEU A 119 -2.61 -5.76 6.39
CA LEU A 119 -3.26 -4.97 7.42
C LEU A 119 -2.83 -5.40 8.83
N ALA A 120 -2.68 -6.71 9.07
CA ALA A 120 -2.12 -7.23 10.32
C ALA A 120 -0.70 -6.70 10.56
N ALA A 121 0.19 -6.83 9.57
CA ALA A 121 1.58 -6.40 9.68
C ALA A 121 1.71 -4.89 9.92
N LEU A 122 0.96 -4.07 9.17
CA LEU A 122 0.96 -2.62 9.33
C LEU A 122 0.40 -2.19 10.68
N ARG A 123 -0.66 -2.86 11.16
CA ARG A 123 -1.26 -2.56 12.46
C ARG A 123 -0.28 -2.86 13.60
N GLU A 124 0.27 -4.08 13.65
CA GLU A 124 1.25 -4.51 14.65
C GLU A 124 2.48 -3.60 14.67
N TRP A 125 2.97 -3.20 13.48
CA TRP A 125 4.13 -2.33 13.37
C TRP A 125 3.82 -0.91 13.85
N LEU A 126 2.66 -0.35 13.49
CA LEU A 126 2.24 0.98 13.91
C LEU A 126 2.01 1.08 15.43
N GLU A 127 1.50 0.02 16.08
CA GLU A 127 1.38 0.00 17.54
C GLU A 127 2.72 0.22 18.25
N GLN A 128 3.82 -0.22 17.63
CA GLN A 128 5.17 -0.08 18.17
C GLN A 128 5.89 1.19 17.69
N HIS A 129 5.53 1.72 16.51
CA HIS A 129 6.32 2.75 15.83
C HIS A 129 5.52 3.99 15.37
N LYS A 130 4.27 4.19 15.83
CA LYS A 130 3.39 5.28 15.38
C LYS A 130 4.04 6.67 15.37
N ASP A 131 4.91 6.98 16.34
CA ASP A 131 5.52 8.32 16.44
C ASP A 131 6.71 8.53 15.47
N LYS A 132 7.17 7.45 14.83
CA LYS A 132 8.27 7.46 13.85
C LYS A 132 7.82 7.85 12.46
N VAL A 133 6.54 7.73 12.15
CA VAL A 133 5.96 7.99 10.83
C VAL A 133 4.76 8.91 10.91
N ASP A 134 4.55 9.68 9.85
CA ASP A 134 3.36 10.50 9.68
C ASP A 134 2.28 9.74 8.93
N ARG A 135 2.65 8.88 7.96
CA ARG A 135 1.67 8.16 7.13
C ARG A 135 2.23 6.93 6.42
N LEU A 136 1.54 5.80 6.56
CA LEU A 136 1.70 4.63 5.69
C LEU A 136 0.49 4.54 4.75
N ILE A 137 0.74 4.43 3.45
CA ILE A 137 -0.29 4.50 2.41
C ILE A 137 -0.38 3.14 1.73
N ILE A 138 -1.58 2.57 1.67
CA ILE A 138 -1.85 1.40 0.82
C ILE A 138 -2.31 1.95 -0.53
N CYS A 139 -1.43 1.89 -1.54
CA CYS A 139 -1.65 2.44 -2.87
C CYS A 139 -2.14 1.34 -3.81
N VAL A 140 -3.44 1.07 -3.77
CA VAL A 140 -4.11 0.11 -4.65
C VAL A 140 -4.21 0.63 -6.09
N PHE A 141 -4.29 -0.28 -7.06
CA PHE A 141 -4.46 0.06 -8.48
C PHE A 141 -5.78 -0.45 -9.05
N LEU A 142 -6.20 -1.67 -8.68
CA LEU A 142 -7.43 -2.26 -9.16
C LEU A 142 -8.58 -1.95 -8.19
N GLU A 143 -9.77 -1.70 -8.73
CA GLU A 143 -10.99 -1.48 -7.95
C GLU A 143 -11.30 -2.66 -7.01
N LYS A 144 -11.00 -3.89 -7.43
CA LYS A 144 -11.16 -5.07 -6.55
C LYS A 144 -10.30 -4.98 -5.29
N ASP A 145 -9.07 -4.47 -5.40
CA ASP A 145 -8.17 -4.32 -4.26
C ASP A 145 -8.68 -3.21 -3.34
N GLU A 146 -9.10 -2.07 -3.92
CA GLU A 146 -9.72 -0.98 -3.16
C GLU A 146 -10.91 -1.48 -2.32
N ASN A 147 -11.83 -2.21 -2.94
CA ASN A 147 -13.00 -2.77 -2.26
C ASN A 147 -12.61 -3.72 -1.12
N ILE A 148 -11.62 -4.61 -1.36
CA ILE A 148 -11.11 -5.52 -0.31
C ILE A 148 -10.54 -4.70 0.86
N TYR A 149 -9.63 -3.76 0.59
CA TYR A 149 -9.01 -2.97 1.65
C TYR A 149 -10.03 -2.11 2.41
N LEU A 150 -11.00 -1.49 1.74
CA LEU A 150 -12.05 -0.71 2.40
C LEU A 150 -12.94 -1.56 3.32
N GLN A 151 -13.25 -2.80 2.93
CA GLN A 151 -14.02 -3.73 3.76
C GLN A 151 -13.22 -4.23 4.97
N ARG A 152 -11.92 -4.49 4.81
CA ARG A 152 -11.07 -5.06 5.86
C ARG A 152 -10.51 -4.02 6.82
N LEU A 153 -10.23 -2.80 6.36
CA LEU A 153 -9.63 -1.73 7.17
C LEU A 153 -10.28 -1.51 8.54
N PRO A 154 -11.63 -1.44 8.68
CA PRO A 154 -12.27 -1.23 9.99
C PRO A 154 -12.01 -2.33 11.01
N HIS A 155 -11.66 -3.55 10.59
CA HIS A 155 -11.35 -4.66 11.50
C HIS A 155 -9.95 -4.47 12.14
N TYR A 156 -9.00 -3.95 11.37
CA TYR A 156 -7.61 -3.73 11.80
C TYR A 156 -7.38 -2.34 12.38
N PHE A 157 -8.09 -1.35 11.88
CA PHE A 157 -8.06 0.04 12.31
C PHE A 157 -9.50 0.49 12.60
N PRO A 158 -10.10 0.03 13.70
CA PRO A 158 -11.45 0.44 14.06
C PRO A 158 -11.51 1.95 14.20
N VAL A 159 -12.35 2.57 13.37
CA VAL A 159 -12.74 3.95 13.61
C VAL A 159 -13.70 3.90 14.79
N GLY A 160 -13.25 4.37 15.94
CA GLY A 160 -14.16 4.55 17.06
C GLY A 160 -15.36 5.36 16.56
N ARG A 161 -16.58 4.92 16.87
CA ARG A 161 -17.63 5.91 17.10
C ARG A 161 -17.11 6.71 18.29
N PHE A 162 -16.41 7.79 18.04
CA PHE A 162 -16.49 8.89 18.98
C PHE A 162 -17.97 9.19 19.09
N SER A 163 -18.55 8.74 20.21
CA SER A 163 -19.82 9.24 20.69
C SER A 163 -19.78 10.75 20.45
N MET A 164 -20.77 11.27 19.72
CA MET A 164 -21.15 12.67 19.89
C MET A 164 -21.65 12.80 21.33
N SER A 165 -20.72 12.81 22.28
CA SER A 165 -20.94 13.18 23.65
C SER A 165 -21.12 14.69 23.65
N SER A 166 -22.38 15.10 23.57
CA SER A 166 -22.95 16.17 24.41
C SER A 166 -21.96 17.27 24.81
N ALA A 167 -21.77 18.25 23.93
CA ALA A 167 -21.27 19.58 24.32
C ALA A 167 -21.72 20.64 23.30
N PHE A 168 -23.02 20.73 23.04
CA PHE A 168 -23.71 22.00 22.79
C PHE A 168 -25.22 21.76 22.89
N GLN A 169 -25.76 21.83 24.12
CA GLN A 169 -27.16 22.19 24.26
C GLN A 169 -27.20 23.73 24.20
N PRO A 170 -27.85 24.35 23.20
CA PRO A 170 -28.20 25.75 23.34
C PRO A 170 -29.18 25.85 24.53
N GLU A 171 -28.80 26.59 25.57
CA GLU A 171 -29.75 26.98 26.61
C GLU A 171 -30.93 27.70 25.93
N ALA A 172 -32.13 27.19 26.16
CA ALA A 172 -33.34 27.92 25.83
C ALA A 172 -33.35 29.21 26.66
N PRO A 173 -33.65 30.39 26.08
CA PRO A 173 -33.73 31.62 26.85
C PRO A 173 -34.79 31.46 27.95
N ALA A 174 -34.40 31.83 29.17
CA ALA A 174 -35.29 31.85 30.32
C ALA A 174 -36.56 32.63 29.96
N ALA A 175 -37.72 31.99 30.11
CA ALA A 175 -39.00 32.66 30.05
C ALA A 175 -39.03 33.71 31.17
N HIS A 176 -39.04 34.98 30.78
CA HIS A 176 -39.34 36.09 31.67
C HIS A 176 -40.75 35.91 32.24
N PRO A 177 -40.95 35.96 33.56
CA PRO A 177 -42.27 36.05 34.15
C PRO A 177 -42.68 37.52 34.20
N ASP A 178 -43.36 38.00 33.16
CA ASP A 178 -44.18 39.21 33.24
C ASP A 178 -45.65 38.75 33.22
N GLN A 179 -46.27 38.62 34.39
CA GLN A 179 -47.01 39.69 35.08
C GLN A 179 -48.35 39.95 34.38
N ASP A 180 -49.38 39.33 34.97
CA ASP A 180 -50.77 39.77 34.89
C ASP A 180 -50.85 41.27 35.18
N TRP A 181 -51.39 42.05 34.23
CA TRP A 181 -52.37 43.15 34.39
C TRP A 181 -52.93 43.52 33.02
#